data_AF-A0A543JLU2-F1
#
_entry.id   AF-A0A543JLU2-F1
#
_cell.length_a   1.000
_cell.length_b   1.000
_cell.length_c   1.000
_cell.angle_alpha   90.00
_cell.angle_beta   90.00
_cell.angle_gamma   90.00
#
_symmetry.space_group_name_H-M   'P 1'
#
loop_
_entity.id
_entity.type
_entity.pdbx_description
1 polymer ?
#
loop_
_entity_poly.entity_id
_entity_poly.type
_entity_poly.pdbx_seq_one_letter_code
_entity_poly.pdbx_strand_id
1 'polypeptide(L)' 'MALDHHHTEPVLLVRKRADLVGEWERSCHLAALPDDGTRSTLLTLCGERIEVGAAELLPEPEGMPCVACLLSATPRS' A
#
# COMPACT_ATOMS: atom_id res chain seq x y z
N MET A 1 -23.05 -24.08 -10.09
CA MET A 1 -21.83 -23.99 -9.27
C MET A 1 -20.93 -22.97 -9.94
N ALA A 2 -21.04 -21.70 -9.57
CA ALA A 2 -20.13 -20.68 -10.04
C ALA A 2 -18.82 -20.88 -9.27
N LEU A 3 -17.73 -21.09 -9.99
CA LEU A 3 -16.39 -21.05 -9.41
C LEU A 3 -16.19 -19.61 -8.94
N ASP A 4 -16.09 -19.42 -7.62
CA ASP A 4 -15.70 -18.15 -7.00
C ASP A 4 -14.28 -17.80 -7.49
N HIS A 5 -14.21 -17.06 -8.59
CA HIS A 5 -12.97 -16.42 -9.02
C HIS A 5 -12.77 -15.24 -8.07
N HIS A 6 -12.10 -15.49 -6.95
CA HIS A 6 -11.57 -14.43 -6.10
C HIS A 6 -10.44 -13.76 -6.91
N HIS A 7 -10.81 -12.88 -7.86
CA HIS A 7 -9.89 -11.98 -8.53
C HIS A 7 -9.35 -11.04 -7.45
N THR A 8 -8.28 -11.48 -6.78
CA THR A 8 -7.53 -10.60 -5.89
C THR A 8 -6.81 -9.67 -6.83
N GLU A 9 -7.29 -8.43 -6.95
CA GLU A 9 -6.62 -7.41 -7.74
C GLU A 9 -5.14 -7.36 -7.34
N PRO A 10 -4.20 -7.27 -8.30
CA PRO A 10 -2.78 -7.19 -7.96
C PRO A 10 -2.54 -5.98 -7.06
N VAL A 11 -1.68 -6.16 -6.05
CA VAL A 11 -1.33 -5.11 -5.10
C VAL A 11 0.12 -4.69 -5.26
N LEU A 12 0.37 -3.41 -4.99
CA LEU A 12 1.68 -2.78 -4.94
C LEU A 12 2.09 -2.58 -3.48
N LEU A 13 3.36 -2.84 -3.17
CA LEU A 13 3.99 -2.38 -1.94
C LEU A 13 4.54 -0.97 -2.17
N VAL A 14 4.08 0.00 -1.38
CA VAL A 14 4.42 1.40 -1.56
C VAL A 14 4.72 2.10 -0.23
N ARG A 15 5.51 3.16 -0.31
CA ARG A 15 5.86 4.06 0.79
C ARG A 15 5.96 5.50 0.27
N LYS A 16 5.78 6.51 1.13
CA LYS A 16 6.07 7.91 0.78
C LYS A 16 7.59 8.14 0.65
N ARG A 17 8.02 8.80 -0.42
CA ARG A 17 9.45 9.05 -0.70
C ARG A 17 10.12 9.87 0.42
N ALA A 18 11.37 9.54 0.72
CA ALA A 18 12.13 10.11 1.84
C ALA A 18 12.40 11.61 1.69
N ASP A 19 12.48 12.10 0.46
CA ASP A 19 12.73 13.52 0.17
C ASP A 19 11.49 14.40 0.39
N LEU A 20 10.33 13.80 0.63
CA LEU A 20 9.05 14.52 0.79
C LEU A 20 8.47 14.45 2.20
N VAL A 21 8.89 13.47 3.02
CA VAL A 21 8.32 13.25 4.36
C VAL A 21 9.37 12.85 5.39
N GLY A 22 9.04 13.06 6.68
CA GLY A 22 9.87 12.57 7.78
C GLY A 22 9.73 11.06 8.02
N GLU A 23 10.63 10.48 8.82
CA GLU A 23 10.70 9.03 9.10
C GLU A 23 9.37 8.45 9.63
N TRP A 24 8.64 9.21 10.43
CA TRP A 24 7.34 8.79 10.98
C TRP A 24 6.29 8.48 9.91
N GLU A 25 6.39 9.10 8.74
CA GLU A 25 5.44 8.91 7.62
C GLU A 25 5.96 7.90 6.60
N ARG A 26 7.14 7.30 6.82
CA ARG A 26 7.77 6.33 5.93
C ARG A 26 7.31 4.90 6.19
N SER A 27 6.02 4.74 6.50
CA SER A 27 5.41 3.42 6.65
C SER A 27 5.23 2.71 5.31
N CYS A 28 5.27 1.38 5.34
CA CYS A 28 4.95 0.52 4.21
C CYS A 28 3.44 0.29 4.13
N HIS A 29 2.88 0.37 2.92
CA HIS A 29 1.46 0.18 2.62
C HIS A 29 1.27 -0.77 1.43
N LEU A 30 0.14 -1.46 1.43
CA LEU A 30 -0.38 -2.17 0.25
C LEU A 30 -1.39 -1.28 -0.47
N ALA A 31 -1.23 -1.08 -1.77
CA ALA A 31 -2.18 -0.36 -2.61
C ALA A 31 -2.67 -1.24 -3.76
N ALA A 32 -3.96 -1.13 -4.12
CA ALA A 32 -4.44 -1.79 -5.33
C ALA A 32 -3.71 -1.21 -6.55
N LEU A 33 -3.33 -2.07 -7.50
CA LEU A 33 -2.82 -1.62 -8.79
C LEU A 33 -3.94 -0.82 -9.49
N PRO A 34 -3.71 0.44 -9.87
CA PRO A 34 -4.72 1.20 -10.60
C PRO A 34 -4.98 0.55 -11.96
N ASP A 35 -6.25 0.32 -12.31
CA ASP A 35 -6.69 -0.28 -13.58
C ASP A 35 -6.29 0.56 -14.79
N ASP A 36 -6.17 1.86 -14.57
CA ASP A 36 -5.83 2.89 -15.53
C ASP A 36 -4.63 3.66 -15.00
N GLY A 37 -3.49 3.62 -15.71
CA GLY A 37 -2.25 4.33 -15.34
C GLY A 37 -2.37 5.86 -15.26
N THR A 38 -3.59 6.39 -15.32
CA THR A 38 -3.99 7.80 -15.27
C THR A 38 -4.29 8.31 -13.86
N ARG A 39 -4.35 7.44 -12.84
CA ARG A 39 -4.61 7.91 -11.47
C ARG A 39 -3.42 8.70 -10.93
N SER A 40 -3.70 9.90 -10.40
CA SER A 40 -2.69 10.73 -9.71
C SER A 40 -2.45 10.28 -8.27
N THR A 41 -3.37 9.51 -7.69
CA THR A 41 -3.34 9.09 -6.28
C THR A 41 -3.57 7.58 -6.17
N LEU A 42 -2.75 6.92 -5.34
CA LEU A 42 -2.93 5.55 -4.91
C LEU A 42 -3.82 5.50 -3.66
N LEU A 43 -4.85 4.65 -3.69
CA LEU A 43 -5.62 4.30 -2.50
C LEU A 43 -5.04 3.01 -1.91
N THR A 44 -4.51 3.10 -0.70
CA THR A 44 -4.00 1.94 0.03
C THR A 44 -5.15 1.15 0.65
N LEU A 45 -4.94 -0.14 0.91
CA LEU A 45 -5.92 -1.01 1.54
C LEU A 45 -6.27 -0.58 2.97
N CYS A 46 -5.37 0.15 3.65
CA CYS A 46 -5.65 0.74 4.96
C CYS A 46 -6.31 2.12 4.88
N GLY A 47 -6.64 2.62 3.68
CA GLY A 47 -7.34 3.88 3.44
C GLY A 47 -6.43 5.12 3.30
N GLU A 48 -5.12 5.00 3.50
CA GLU A 48 -4.16 6.09 3.24
C GLU A 48 -4.15 6.43 1.74
N ARG A 49 -4.06 7.73 1.44
CA ARG A 49 -3.98 8.26 0.08
C ARG A 49 -2.56 8.78 -0.17
N ILE A 50 -1.92 8.28 -1.22
CA ILE A 50 -0.55 8.67 -1.58
C ILE A 50 -0.54 9.15 -3.01
N GLU A 51 -0.07 10.38 -3.26
CA GLU A 51 0.14 10.85 -4.63
C GLU A 51 1.19 9.96 -5.34
N VAL A 52 0.92 9.55 -6.58
CA VAL A 52 1.80 8.64 -7.35
C VAL A 52 3.22 9.20 -7.45
N GLY A 53 3.37 10.51 -7.67
CA GLY A 53 4.69 11.16 -7.70
C GLY A 53 5.42 11.23 -6.34
N ALA A 54 4.69 11.01 -5.25
CA ALA A 54 5.21 10.96 -3.89
C ALA A 54 5.41 9.52 -3.39
N ALA A 55 5.01 8.51 -4.16
CA ALA A 55 5.19 7.11 -3.81
C ALA A 55 6.52 6.55 -4.36
N GLU A 56 7.18 5.72 -3.57
CA GLU A 56 8.18 4.77 -4.04
C GLU A 56 7.61 3.35 -3.99
N LEU A 57 7.92 2.54 -5.00
CA LEU A 57 7.60 1.10 -5.04
C LEU A 57 8.65 0.34 -4.26
N LEU A 58 8.22 -0.55 -3.38
CA LEU A 58 9.12 -1.41 -2.62
C LEU A 58 9.18 -2.81 -3.25
N PRO A 59 10.38 -3.40 -3.43
CA PRO A 59 10.53 -4.75 -3.98
C PRO A 59 10.07 -5.83 -3.00
N GLU A 60 10.11 -5.53 -1.70
CA GLU A 60 9.66 -6.38 -0.60
C GLU A 60 9.13 -5.51 0.55
N PRO A 61 8.40 -6.05 1.53
CA PRO A 61 7.97 -5.30 2.70
C PRO A 61 9.18 -4.79 3.49
N GLU A 62 9.45 -3.49 3.40
CA GLU A 62 10.57 -2.83 4.09
C GLU A 62 10.05 -1.64 4.94
N GLY A 63 10.54 -1.55 6.18
CA GLY A 63 10.11 -0.56 7.15
C GLY A 63 8.88 -0.98 7.94
N MET A 64 8.39 -0.09 8.80
CA MET A 64 7.24 -0.39 9.65
C MET A 64 5.94 -0.30 8.85
N PRO A 65 4.98 -1.22 9.03
CA PRO A 65 3.62 -0.97 8.59
C PRO A 65 3.03 0.20 9.38
N CYS A 66 2.08 0.92 8.78
CA CYS A 66 1.41 2.01 9.49
C CYS A 66 0.61 1.49 10.70
N VAL A 67 0.25 2.39 11.63
CA VAL A 67 -0.50 2.04 12.84
C VAL A 67 -1.82 1.33 12.53
N ALA A 68 -2.55 1.77 11.50
CA ALA A 68 -3.80 1.12 11.09
C ALA A 68 -3.57 -0.33 10.63
N CYS A 69 -2.52 -0.58 9.84
CA CYS A 69 -2.13 -1.92 9.42
C CYS A 69 -1.67 -2.77 10.61
N LEU A 70 -0.88 -2.21 11.53
CA LEU A 70 -0.43 -2.90 12.75
C LEU A 70 -1.59 -3.38 13.60
N LEU A 71 -2.59 -2.52 13.81
CA LEU A 71 -3.79 -2.87 14.61
C LEU A 71 -4.70 -3.88 13.91
N SER A 72 -4.65 -3.93 12.58
CA SER A 72 -5.44 -4.87 11.78
C SER A 72 -4.74 -6.23 11.58
N ALA A 73 -3.43 -6.29 11.84
CA ALA A 73 -2.65 -7.51 11.68
C ALA A 73 -2.91 -8.46 12.85
N THR A 74 -3.28 -9.70 12.53
CA THR A 74 -3.27 -10.78 13.51
C THR A 74 -1.81 -11.19 13.77
N PRO A 75 -1.35 -11.21 15.04
CA PRO A 75 -0.02 -11.71 15.36
C PRO A 75 0.13 -13.14 14.84
N ARG A 76 1.26 -13.43 14.18
CA ARG A 76 1.58 -14.81 13.79
C ARG A 76 2.06 -15.54 15.06
N SER A 77 1.24 -16.48 15.56
CA SER A 77 1.58 -17.40 16.65
C SER A 77 2.59 -18.44 16.23
#